data_AF-A0A8T1XFP1-F1
#
_entry.id   AF-A0A8T1XFP1-F1
#
_cell.length_a   1.000
_cell.length_b   1.000
_cell.length_c   1.000
_cell.angle_alpha   90.00
_cell.angle_beta   90.00
_cell.angle_gamma   90.00
#
_symmetry.space_group_name_H-M   'P 1'
#
loop_
_entity.id
_entity.type
_entity.pdbx_description
1 polymer ?
#
loop_
_entity_poly.entity_id
_entity_poly.type
_entity_poly.pdbx_seq_one_letter_code
_entity_poly.pdbx_strand_id
1 'polypeptide(L)'
;MNPYRINSSPSVSLSVSADKFVSWSRLSFPLLLDQQDELWSPLADQGWKPFTKSYRGVPLPEKSYGFLQVFLDGGLNQQRMGICDAVAVAKIMNVTLVIPRLEVNPVWQDSSSFTDIFDLDHFISVLEDEVWIVRELPIQYAWSTRDYYATSIRATRIKTAPVHSSTECYGIAAVAPFSHRSFDNLPKSIQRLCCKVNFEALNFVPHIRELEISEYYTHARGRQDEAVDPEPEARLHREIEIKK
;
A
#
# COMPACT_ATOMS: atom_id res chain seq x y z
N MET A 1 -35.66 55.69 12.57
CA MET A 1 -34.78 54.54 12.26
C MET A 1 -35.66 53.36 11.91
N ASN A 2 -35.64 52.96 10.65
CA ASN A 2 -36.44 51.88 10.08
C ASN A 2 -35.45 50.98 9.30
N PRO A 3 -35.21 49.72 9.70
CA PRO A 3 -34.11 48.92 9.18
C PRO A 3 -34.41 48.17 7.86
N TYR A 4 -35.54 48.44 7.19
CA TYR A 4 -35.87 47.81 5.91
C TYR A 4 -35.66 48.78 4.73
N ARG A 5 -34.43 48.83 4.20
CA ARG A 5 -34.13 49.39 2.88
C ARG A 5 -33.21 48.42 2.14
N ILE A 6 -33.83 47.56 1.34
CA ILE A 6 -33.16 46.66 0.40
C ILE A 6 -32.80 47.51 -0.83
N ASN A 7 -31.51 47.71 -1.10
CA ASN A 7 -31.06 48.30 -2.34
C ASN A 7 -31.22 47.26 -3.45
N SER A 8 -32.07 47.56 -4.43
CA SER A 8 -32.26 46.77 -5.65
C SER A 8 -31.01 46.88 -6.53
N SER A 9 -30.25 45.79 -6.63
CA SER A 9 -29.20 45.62 -7.63
C SER A 9 -29.82 45.42 -9.03
N PRO A 10 -29.21 45.92 -10.11
CA PRO A 10 -29.70 45.68 -11.45
C PRO A 10 -29.56 44.19 -11.81
N SER A 11 -30.66 43.59 -12.27
CA SER A 11 -30.67 42.24 -12.84
C SER A 11 -29.87 42.22 -14.14
N VAL A 12 -28.61 41.78 -14.08
CA VAL A 12 -27.86 41.42 -15.28
C VAL A 12 -28.30 40.02 -15.68
N SER A 13 -29.13 39.96 -16.72
CA SER A 13 -29.42 38.71 -17.43
C SER A 13 -28.13 38.19 -18.06
N LEU A 14 -27.51 37.18 -17.47
CA LEU A 14 -26.44 36.42 -18.11
C LEU A 14 -27.08 35.51 -19.15
N SER A 15 -27.07 35.95 -20.42
CA SER A 15 -27.22 35.02 -21.53
C SER A 15 -25.95 34.17 -21.61
N VAL A 16 -26.04 32.91 -21.18
CA VAL A 16 -24.99 31.93 -21.44
C VAL A 16 -25.09 31.57 -22.92
N SER A 17 -24.27 32.20 -23.74
CA SER A 17 -24.04 31.77 -25.12
C SER A 17 -23.31 30.43 -25.06
N ALA A 18 -23.96 29.39 -25.60
CA ALA A 18 -23.50 28.01 -25.60
C ALA A 18 -22.35 27.73 -26.59
N ASP A 19 -21.47 28.70 -26.85
CA ASP A 19 -20.39 28.60 -27.82
C ASP A 19 -19.06 29.14 -27.25
N LYS A 20 -18.59 28.54 -26.15
CA LYS A 20 -17.16 28.57 -25.78
C LYS A 20 -16.75 27.23 -25.18
N PHE A 21 -16.89 26.17 -25.98
CA PHE A 21 -16.13 24.95 -25.77
C PHE A 21 -14.66 25.31 -26.07
N VAL A 22 -13.90 25.67 -25.04
CA VAL A 22 -12.45 25.65 -25.14
C VAL A 22 -12.09 24.20 -25.39
N SER A 23 -11.70 23.92 -26.62
CA SER A 23 -11.30 22.60 -27.06
C SER A 23 -10.12 22.14 -26.21
N TRP A 24 -10.34 21.12 -25.40
CA TRP A 24 -9.31 20.45 -24.60
C TRP A 24 -8.27 19.71 -25.47
N SER A 25 -8.39 19.78 -26.80
CA SER A 25 -7.42 19.19 -27.75
C SER A 25 -6.15 20.04 -27.98
N ARG A 26 -5.93 21.13 -27.23
CA ARG A 26 -4.73 22.00 -27.38
C ARG A 26 -3.88 22.17 -26.12
N LEU A 27 -4.13 21.40 -25.06
CA LEU A 27 -3.15 21.22 -23.98
C LEU A 27 -2.57 19.80 -24.06
N SER A 28 -2.12 19.40 -25.25
CA SER A 28 -1.11 18.37 -25.36
C SER A 28 0.17 18.99 -24.84
N PHE A 29 0.48 18.83 -23.55
CA PHE A 29 1.88 18.80 -23.15
C PHE A 29 2.42 17.51 -23.78
N PRO A 30 3.27 17.55 -24.81
CA PRO A 30 4.08 16.40 -25.10
C PRO A 30 5.06 16.35 -23.93
N LEU A 31 4.75 15.56 -22.91
CA LEU A 31 5.83 14.97 -22.15
C LEU A 31 6.59 14.15 -23.19
N LEU A 32 7.73 14.69 -23.61
CA LEU A 32 8.68 13.98 -24.45
C LEU A 32 8.90 12.62 -23.78
N LEU A 33 8.84 11.51 -24.52
CA LEU A 33 8.95 10.16 -23.95
C LEU A 33 10.19 10.04 -23.02
N ASP A 34 11.26 10.76 -23.36
CA ASP A 34 12.48 10.91 -22.56
C ASP A 34 12.25 11.52 -21.16
N GLN A 35 11.28 12.42 -21.00
CA GLN A 35 10.91 13.01 -19.69
C GLN A 35 10.12 12.04 -18.81
N GLN A 36 9.39 11.07 -19.39
CA GLN A 36 8.70 10.05 -18.60
C GLN A 36 9.70 9.03 -18.02
N ASP A 37 10.69 8.64 -18.81
CA ASP A 37 11.78 7.77 -18.34
C ASP A 37 12.56 8.42 -17.20
N GLU A 38 12.84 9.72 -17.30
CA GLU A 38 13.50 10.47 -16.21
C GLU A 38 12.59 10.61 -14.98
N LEU A 39 11.28 10.82 -15.16
CA LEU A 39 10.32 10.95 -14.07
C LEU A 39 10.18 9.69 -13.23
N TRP A 40 10.19 8.51 -13.88
CA TRP A 40 10.06 7.22 -13.22
C TRP A 40 11.41 6.54 -12.93
N SER A 41 12.52 7.20 -13.28
CA SER A 41 13.85 6.72 -12.93
C SER A 41 14.05 6.67 -11.42
N PRO A 42 14.74 5.65 -10.87
CA PRO A 42 15.09 5.63 -9.46
C PRO A 42 15.92 6.87 -9.13
N LEU A 43 15.47 7.65 -8.14
CA LEU A 43 16.27 8.77 -7.65
C LEU A 43 17.64 8.27 -7.19
N ALA A 44 18.68 9.06 -7.47
CA ALA A 44 20.01 8.79 -6.96
C ALA A 44 19.94 8.55 -5.45
N ASP A 45 20.65 7.53 -4.97
CA ASP A 45 20.77 7.24 -3.56
C ASP A 45 21.51 8.43 -2.91
N GLN A 46 20.76 9.36 -2.30
CA GLN A 46 21.29 10.59 -1.69
C GLN A 46 22.12 10.30 -0.41
N GLY A 47 22.91 9.21 -0.39
CA GLY A 47 23.59 8.67 0.78
C GLY A 47 22.68 7.90 1.74
N TRP A 48 21.39 7.70 1.39
CA TRP A 48 20.45 6.93 2.19
C TRP A 48 20.91 5.47 2.29
N LYS A 49 21.00 4.97 3.53
CA LYS A 49 21.37 3.57 3.80
C LYS A 49 20.16 2.80 4.31
N PRO A 50 19.97 1.54 3.90
CA PRO A 50 18.91 0.70 4.46
C PRO A 50 19.02 0.62 5.98
N PHE A 51 17.94 0.99 6.68
CA PHE A 51 17.89 1.01 8.14
C PHE A 51 18.02 -0.40 8.76
N THR A 52 17.92 -1.46 7.96
CA THR A 52 17.80 -2.86 8.37
C THR A 52 19.14 -3.61 8.54
N LYS A 53 20.31 -3.08 8.18
CA LYS A 53 21.55 -3.90 8.08
C LYS A 53 22.35 -4.18 9.37
N SER A 54 21.95 -3.72 10.58
CA SER A 54 22.89 -3.76 11.74
C SER A 54 22.33 -3.99 13.17
N TYR A 55 21.08 -4.40 13.36
CA TYR A 55 20.53 -4.61 14.72
C TYR A 55 20.41 -6.10 15.01
N ARG A 56 21.07 -6.56 16.07
CA ARG A 56 20.69 -7.78 16.76
C ARG A 56 19.61 -7.42 17.77
N GLY A 57 18.39 -7.87 17.51
CA GLY A 57 17.27 -7.69 18.41
C GLY A 57 17.42 -8.47 19.70
N VAL A 58 16.51 -8.20 20.64
CA VAL A 58 16.32 -9.07 21.78
C VAL A 58 15.74 -10.38 21.24
N PRO A 59 16.34 -11.54 21.56
CA PRO A 59 15.82 -12.83 21.15
C PRO A 59 14.35 -12.97 21.55
N LEU A 60 13.57 -13.63 20.70
CA LEU A 60 12.19 -13.96 21.04
C LEU A 60 12.14 -14.80 22.33
N PRO A 61 11.22 -14.49 23.26
CA PRO A 61 10.95 -15.35 24.39
C PRO A 61 10.51 -16.74 23.92
N GLU A 62 10.84 -17.78 24.68
CA GLU A 62 10.46 -19.17 24.37
C GLU A 62 8.94 -19.38 24.27
N LYS A 63 8.14 -18.48 24.87
CA LYS A 63 6.68 -18.54 24.89
C LYS A 63 6.06 -17.17 24.67
N SER A 64 4.93 -17.14 23.95
CA SER A 64 4.06 -15.98 23.78
C SER A 64 2.82 -16.04 24.68
N TYR A 65 2.18 -14.91 24.91
CA TYR A 65 1.04 -14.75 25.83
C TYR A 65 -0.31 -14.65 25.11
N GLY A 66 -0.63 -15.64 24.27
CA GLY A 66 -1.89 -15.71 23.53
C GLY A 66 -1.79 -15.20 22.09
N PHE A 67 -2.91 -14.79 21.51
CA PHE A 67 -3.05 -14.50 20.09
C PHE A 67 -3.53 -13.07 19.82
N LEU A 68 -2.91 -12.41 18.85
CA LEU A 68 -3.39 -11.17 18.27
C LEU A 68 -3.99 -11.46 16.90
N GLN A 69 -5.27 -11.16 16.75
CA GLN A 69 -5.96 -11.23 15.48
C GLN A 69 -6.35 -9.82 15.04
N VAL A 70 -6.07 -9.50 13.77
CA VAL A 70 -6.34 -8.17 13.23
C VAL A 70 -7.19 -8.27 11.98
N PHE A 71 -8.12 -7.33 11.84
CA PHE A 71 -8.90 -7.11 10.63
C PHE A 71 -8.59 -5.71 10.13
N LEU A 72 -8.16 -5.63 8.87
CA LEU A 72 -7.61 -4.42 8.28
C LEU A 72 -8.51 -3.95 7.14
N ASP A 73 -9.10 -2.78 7.31
CA ASP A 73 -9.90 -2.10 6.30
C ASP A 73 -9.09 -1.04 5.56
N GLY A 74 -9.75 -0.31 4.65
CA GLY A 74 -9.10 0.73 3.86
C GLY A 74 -8.52 0.23 2.54
N GLY A 75 -7.69 1.05 1.90
CA GLY A 75 -6.96 0.69 0.68
C GLY A 75 -5.66 -0.06 0.97
N LEU A 76 -5.03 -0.65 -0.05
CA LEU A 76 -3.83 -1.49 0.12
C LEU A 76 -2.71 -0.81 0.92
N ASN A 77 -2.42 0.48 0.68
CA ASN A 77 -1.42 1.21 1.45
C ASN A 77 -1.80 1.37 2.93
N GLN A 78 -3.10 1.57 3.22
CA GLN A 78 -3.60 1.67 4.59
C GLN A 78 -3.50 0.32 5.30
N GLN A 79 -3.84 -0.77 4.61
CA GLN A 79 -3.68 -2.13 5.11
C GLN A 79 -2.20 -2.46 5.37
N ARG A 80 -1.26 -2.10 4.49
CA ARG A 80 0.18 -2.27 4.72
C ARG A 80 0.64 -1.59 6.01
N MET A 81 0.20 -0.36 6.25
CA MET A 81 0.49 0.32 7.52
C MET A 81 -0.14 -0.39 8.72
N GLY A 82 -1.40 -0.86 8.59
CA GLY A 82 -2.07 -1.64 9.63
C GLY A 82 -1.35 -2.95 9.96
N ILE A 83 -0.74 -3.61 8.98
CA ILE A 83 0.10 -4.81 9.21
C ILE A 83 1.35 -4.44 10.01
N CYS A 84 1.99 -3.31 9.69
CA CYS A 84 3.15 -2.82 10.45
C CYS A 84 2.80 -2.56 11.92
N ASP A 85 1.64 -1.95 12.16
CA ASP A 85 1.13 -1.67 13.51
C ASP A 85 0.81 -2.97 14.26
N ALA A 86 0.19 -3.94 13.59
CA ALA A 86 -0.11 -5.25 14.16
C ALA A 86 1.16 -6.00 14.61
N VAL A 87 2.20 -6.01 13.78
CA VAL A 87 3.49 -6.64 14.12
C VAL A 87 4.17 -5.91 15.28
N ALA A 88 4.13 -4.58 15.30
CA ALA A 88 4.66 -3.80 16.40
C ALA A 88 3.95 -4.10 17.72
N VAL A 89 2.61 -4.17 17.71
CA VAL A 89 1.79 -4.50 18.87
C VAL A 89 2.07 -5.94 19.33
N ALA A 90 2.19 -6.89 18.41
CA ALA A 90 2.55 -8.28 18.74
C ALA A 90 3.91 -8.36 19.45
N LYS A 91 4.92 -7.61 18.97
CA LYS A 91 6.24 -7.52 19.59
C LYS A 91 6.18 -6.91 20.99
N ILE A 92 5.47 -5.80 21.15
CA ILE A 92 5.37 -5.07 22.42
C ILE A 92 4.68 -5.93 23.49
N MET A 93 3.64 -6.66 23.12
CA MET A 93 2.86 -7.48 24.06
C MET A 93 3.37 -8.92 24.21
N ASN A 94 4.38 -9.32 23.43
CA ASN A 94 4.87 -10.70 23.34
C ASN A 94 3.73 -11.71 23.11
N VAL A 95 2.91 -11.48 22.08
CA VAL A 95 1.80 -12.36 21.68
C VAL A 95 2.03 -12.92 20.28
N THR A 96 1.39 -14.04 19.96
CA THR A 96 1.46 -14.63 18.62
C THR A 96 0.52 -13.88 17.68
N LEU A 97 1.06 -13.34 16.60
CA LEU A 97 0.29 -12.74 15.52
C LEU A 97 -0.36 -13.85 14.66
N VAL A 98 -1.67 -13.78 14.49
CA VAL A 98 -2.37 -14.52 13.44
C VAL A 98 -2.28 -13.72 12.14
N ILE A 99 -2.15 -14.39 10.99
CA ILE A 99 -2.13 -13.72 9.69
C ILE A 99 -3.22 -12.64 9.61
N PRO A 100 -2.86 -11.39 9.27
CA PRO A 100 -3.82 -10.30 9.14
C PRO A 100 -4.93 -10.61 8.14
N ARG A 101 -6.18 -10.31 8.51
CA ARG A 101 -7.32 -10.45 7.59
C ARG A 101 -7.60 -9.12 6.90
N LEU A 102 -7.59 -9.12 5.58
CA LEU A 102 -7.90 -7.95 4.77
C LEU A 102 -9.41 -7.89 4.55
N GLU A 103 -10.04 -6.79 4.95
CA GLU A 103 -11.47 -6.56 4.73
C GLU A 103 -11.72 -6.04 3.31
N VAL A 104 -12.83 -6.50 2.72
CA VAL A 104 -13.27 -6.04 1.41
C VAL A 104 -13.62 -4.57 1.49
N ASN A 105 -12.92 -3.76 0.71
CA ASN A 105 -13.21 -2.33 0.63
C ASN A 105 -14.42 -2.10 -0.29
N PRO A 106 -15.43 -1.31 0.12
CA PRO A 106 -16.62 -1.07 -0.69
C PRO A 106 -16.35 -0.27 -1.98
N VAL A 107 -15.23 0.46 -2.08
CA VAL A 107 -14.86 1.28 -3.24
C VAL A 107 -14.16 0.44 -4.31
N TRP A 108 -13.11 -0.30 -3.94
CA TRP A 108 -12.31 -1.10 -4.89
C TRP A 108 -12.85 -2.51 -5.09
N GLN A 109 -13.73 -2.99 -4.19
CA GLN A 109 -14.31 -4.34 -4.18
C GLN A 109 -13.29 -5.47 -4.26
N ASP A 110 -12.07 -5.21 -3.78
CA ASP A 110 -11.01 -6.21 -3.73
C ASP A 110 -11.28 -7.20 -2.60
N SER A 111 -11.39 -8.48 -2.97
CA SER A 111 -11.63 -9.60 -2.05
C SER A 111 -10.39 -10.47 -1.84
N SER A 112 -9.24 -10.02 -2.35
CA SER A 112 -7.96 -10.68 -2.17
C SER A 112 -7.62 -10.83 -0.69
N SER A 113 -7.23 -12.04 -0.32
CA SER A 113 -6.71 -12.35 1.01
C SER A 113 -5.24 -11.88 1.14
N PHE A 114 -4.69 -11.97 2.35
CA PHE A 114 -3.27 -11.66 2.58
C PHE A 114 -2.35 -12.45 1.64
N THR A 115 -2.64 -13.75 1.42
CA THR A 115 -1.81 -14.64 0.60
C THR A 115 -1.97 -14.44 -0.89
N ASP A 116 -3.06 -13.80 -1.31
CA ASP A 116 -3.26 -13.44 -2.72
C ASP A 116 -2.42 -12.22 -3.10
N ILE A 117 -2.03 -11.40 -2.12
CA ILE A 117 -1.27 -10.16 -2.34
C ILE A 117 0.19 -10.32 -1.92
N PHE A 118 0.46 -10.86 -0.73
CA PHE A 118 1.78 -10.94 -0.13
C PHE A 118 2.30 -12.36 -0.05
N ASP A 119 3.61 -12.52 -0.26
CA ASP A 119 4.32 -13.77 -0.05
C ASP A 119 4.38 -14.09 1.45
N LEU A 120 3.50 -15.00 1.88
CA LEU A 120 3.34 -15.36 3.29
C LEU A 120 4.56 -16.11 3.86
N ASP A 121 5.20 -16.95 3.06
CA ASP A 121 6.33 -17.74 3.54
C ASP A 121 7.56 -16.83 3.70
N HIS A 122 7.75 -15.88 2.77
CA HIS A 122 8.71 -14.79 2.92
C HIS A 122 8.39 -13.91 4.14
N PHE A 123 7.14 -13.54 4.35
CA PHE A 123 6.72 -12.73 5.50
C PHE A 123 7.05 -13.41 6.84
N ILE A 124 6.73 -14.70 6.99
CA ILE A 124 7.01 -15.48 8.21
C ILE A 124 8.52 -15.61 8.43
N SER A 125 9.28 -15.99 7.39
CA SER A 125 10.73 -16.18 7.51
C SER A 125 11.48 -14.89 7.86
N VAL A 126 11.14 -13.76 7.24
CA VAL A 126 11.78 -12.46 7.54
C VAL A 126 11.52 -12.03 8.99
N LEU A 127 10.39 -12.39 9.57
CA LEU A 127 9.97 -11.96 10.90
C LEU A 127 10.16 -13.04 12.00
N GLU A 128 10.76 -14.19 11.67
CA GLU A 128 10.85 -15.34 12.57
C GLU A 128 11.59 -15.04 13.88
N ASP A 129 12.57 -14.15 13.85
CA ASP A 129 13.34 -13.69 15.03
C ASP A 129 12.67 -12.50 15.75
N GLU A 130 11.61 -11.94 15.16
CA GLU A 130 10.97 -10.72 15.65
C GLU A 130 9.65 -11.01 16.35
N VAL A 131 8.76 -11.80 15.76
CA VAL A 131 7.43 -12.11 16.31
C VAL A 131 7.02 -13.54 16.00
N TRP A 132 6.27 -14.15 16.92
CA TRP A 132 5.61 -15.44 16.65
C TRP A 132 4.44 -15.23 15.69
N ILE A 133 4.40 -15.97 14.58
CA ILE A 133 3.33 -15.88 13.58
C ILE A 133 2.70 -17.26 13.36
N VAL A 134 1.37 -17.33 13.33
CA VAL A 134 0.60 -18.52 12.97
C VAL A 134 -0.35 -18.24 11.82
N ARG A 135 -0.59 -19.26 10.98
CA ARG A 135 -1.47 -19.12 9.81
C ARG A 135 -2.93 -18.95 10.20
N GLU A 136 -3.36 -19.74 11.17
CA GLU A 136 -4.74 -19.79 11.63
C GLU A 136 -4.80 -19.77 13.15
N LEU A 137 -5.96 -19.40 13.68
CA LEU A 137 -6.23 -19.51 15.10
C LEU A 137 -6.35 -20.98 15.52
N PRO A 138 -5.89 -21.33 16.73
CA PRO A 138 -6.25 -22.59 17.36
C PRO A 138 -7.77 -22.78 17.41
N ILE A 139 -8.21 -24.04 17.29
CA ILE A 139 -9.63 -24.40 17.15
C ILE A 139 -10.51 -23.90 18.30
N GLN A 140 -9.96 -23.78 19.52
CA GLN A 140 -10.69 -23.22 20.67
C GLN A 140 -11.09 -21.74 20.49
N TYR A 141 -10.48 -21.03 19.54
CA TYR A 141 -10.78 -19.65 19.19
C TYR A 141 -11.46 -19.51 17.83
N ALA A 142 -11.96 -20.59 17.23
CA ALA A 142 -12.65 -20.56 15.92
C ALA A 142 -13.89 -19.65 15.90
N TRP A 143 -14.47 -19.35 17.07
CA TRP A 143 -15.56 -18.39 17.22
C TRP A 143 -15.16 -16.93 16.95
N SER A 144 -13.86 -16.61 16.94
CA SER A 144 -13.30 -15.27 16.74
C SER A 144 -13.31 -14.87 15.25
N THR A 145 -14.50 -14.53 14.75
CA THR A 145 -14.73 -14.15 13.36
C THR A 145 -15.06 -12.66 13.21
N ARG A 146 -14.99 -12.13 11.98
CA ARG A 146 -15.34 -10.73 11.72
C ARG A 146 -16.78 -10.44 12.11
N ASP A 147 -17.70 -11.33 11.76
CA ASP A 147 -19.12 -11.21 12.03
C ASP A 147 -19.42 -11.23 13.52
N TYR A 148 -18.69 -12.05 14.29
CA TYR A 148 -18.78 -12.07 15.75
C TYR A 148 -18.54 -10.67 16.35
N TYR A 149 -17.54 -9.95 15.84
CA TYR A 149 -17.21 -8.59 16.28
C TYR A 149 -18.08 -7.51 15.64
N ALA A 150 -18.61 -7.72 14.43
CA ALA A 150 -19.48 -6.78 13.73
C ALA A 150 -20.87 -6.67 14.37
N THR A 151 -21.46 -7.82 14.71
CA THR A 151 -22.88 -7.96 15.07
C THR A 151 -23.18 -7.60 16.51
N SER A 152 -22.18 -7.56 17.38
CA SER A 152 -22.44 -7.46 18.82
C SER A 152 -22.05 -6.09 19.38
N ILE A 153 -23.03 -5.32 19.86
CA ILE A 153 -22.78 -4.27 20.86
C ILE A 153 -22.57 -5.01 22.18
N ARG A 154 -21.31 -5.27 22.55
CA ARG A 154 -20.95 -5.90 23.83
C ARG A 154 -20.22 -4.89 24.70
N ALA A 155 -20.30 -5.08 26.02
CA ALA A 155 -19.51 -4.33 27.00
C ALA A 155 -17.98 -4.43 26.75
N THR A 156 -17.52 -5.47 26.03
CA THR A 156 -16.13 -5.67 25.62
C THR A 156 -15.76 -4.98 24.30
N ARG A 157 -16.67 -4.22 23.66
CA ARG A 157 -16.30 -3.32 22.57
C ARG A 157 -15.56 -2.14 23.18
N ILE A 158 -14.27 -2.34 23.37
CA ILE A 158 -13.32 -1.34 23.86
C ILE A 158 -13.23 -0.23 22.81
N LYS A 159 -14.07 0.81 22.94
CA LYS A 159 -13.85 2.10 22.25
C LYS A 159 -12.68 2.87 22.87
N THR A 160 -12.27 2.47 24.07
CA THR A 160 -11.13 3.00 24.84
C THR A 160 -10.71 1.90 25.81
N ALA A 161 -9.44 1.45 25.77
CA ALA A 161 -8.93 0.39 26.64
C ALA A 161 -9.33 0.68 28.10
N PRO A 162 -10.16 -0.15 28.75
CA PRO A 162 -10.53 0.10 30.13
C PRO A 162 -9.26 -0.08 30.96
N VAL A 163 -8.87 0.96 31.68
CA VAL A 163 -7.71 0.95 32.59
C VAL A 163 -7.89 -0.07 33.72
N HIS A 164 -9.09 -0.63 33.89
CA HIS A 164 -9.34 -1.81 34.73
C HIS A 164 -10.38 -2.72 34.08
N SER A 165 -9.96 -3.86 33.52
CA SER A 165 -10.88 -4.97 33.23
C SER A 165 -10.38 -6.24 33.90
N SER A 166 -11.12 -6.64 34.92
CA SER A 166 -11.03 -7.91 35.62
C SER A 166 -10.98 -9.10 34.65
N THR A 167 -9.85 -9.82 34.68
CA THR A 167 -9.77 -11.29 34.77
C THR A 167 -10.53 -12.20 33.80
N GLU A 168 -10.81 -11.78 32.55
CA GLU A 168 -11.10 -12.74 31.46
C GLU A 168 -10.45 -12.30 30.14
N CYS A 169 -9.12 -12.26 30.10
CA CYS A 169 -8.42 -12.31 28.82
C CYS A 169 -8.53 -13.75 28.29
N TYR A 170 -9.39 -13.99 27.29
CA TYR A 170 -9.59 -15.31 26.66
C TYR A 170 -8.35 -15.83 25.89
N GLY A 171 -7.15 -15.32 26.17
CA GLY A 171 -5.94 -15.66 25.42
C GLY A 171 -5.94 -15.16 23.97
N ILE A 172 -6.94 -14.36 23.56
CA ILE A 172 -7.05 -13.75 22.24
C ILE A 172 -7.51 -12.30 22.34
N ALA A 173 -6.82 -11.41 21.61
CA ALA A 173 -7.23 -10.04 21.37
C ALA A 173 -7.52 -9.86 19.88
N ALA A 174 -8.71 -9.37 19.57
CA ALA A 174 -9.11 -9.01 18.20
C ALA A 174 -9.18 -7.49 18.05
N VAL A 175 -8.48 -6.95 17.06
CA VAL A 175 -8.40 -5.51 16.81
C VAL A 175 -8.88 -5.20 15.39
N ALA A 176 -9.75 -4.20 15.28
CA ALA A 176 -10.23 -3.65 14.03
C ALA A 176 -10.59 -2.17 14.21
N PRO A 177 -10.23 -1.28 13.29
CA PRO A 177 -8.94 -1.10 12.61
C PRO A 177 -7.97 -0.19 13.40
N PHE A 178 -6.70 -0.13 13.01
CA PHE A 178 -5.74 0.84 13.55
C PHE A 178 -5.97 2.23 12.93
N SER A 179 -6.08 3.27 13.76
CA SER A 179 -6.02 4.64 13.24
C SER A 179 -4.59 4.95 12.81
N HIS A 180 -4.40 5.53 11.62
CA HIS A 180 -3.10 5.93 11.03
C HIS A 180 -2.35 7.05 11.78
N ARG A 181 -2.36 7.03 13.11
CA ARG A 181 -1.54 7.94 13.89
C ARG A 181 -0.17 7.30 14.01
N SER A 182 0.75 7.81 13.19
CA SER A 182 2.18 7.58 13.31
C SER A 182 2.57 7.57 14.78
N PHE A 183 3.21 6.49 15.23
CA PHE A 183 3.66 6.42 16.61
C PHE A 183 4.96 7.21 16.76
N ASP A 184 4.84 8.53 16.82
CA ASP A 184 5.97 9.47 16.78
C ASP A 184 6.96 9.30 17.95
N ASN A 185 6.60 8.50 18.97
CA ASN A 185 7.41 8.25 20.17
C ASN A 185 7.71 6.76 20.44
N LEU A 186 7.67 5.88 19.42
CA LEU A 186 8.08 4.48 19.64
C LEU A 186 9.59 4.33 19.90
N PRO A 187 10.02 3.32 20.67
CA PRO A 187 11.42 2.94 20.74
C PRO A 187 11.99 2.67 19.34
N LYS A 188 13.25 3.04 19.11
CA LYS A 188 13.94 2.86 17.82
C LYS A 188 13.87 1.41 17.29
N SER A 189 13.88 0.43 18.19
CA SER A 189 13.74 -0.98 17.85
C SER A 189 12.39 -1.31 17.21
N ILE A 190 11.30 -0.72 17.72
CA ILE A 190 9.96 -0.93 17.15
C ILE A 190 9.80 -0.14 15.84
N GLN A 191 10.30 1.10 15.77
CA GLN A 191 10.30 1.84 14.50
C GLN A 191 11.04 1.07 13.40
N ARG A 192 12.19 0.46 13.76
CA ARG A 192 12.93 -0.42 12.86
C ARG A 192 12.13 -1.64 12.42
N LEU A 193 11.43 -2.28 13.36
CA LEU A 193 10.57 -3.41 13.05
C LEU A 193 9.48 -2.99 12.06
N CYS A 194 8.82 -1.85 12.26
CA CYS A 194 7.86 -1.31 11.30
C CYS A 194 8.49 -1.09 9.91
N CYS A 195 9.70 -0.53 9.83
CA CYS A 195 10.42 -0.39 8.56
C CYS A 195 10.73 -1.75 7.91
N LYS A 196 11.21 -2.73 8.69
CA LYS A 196 11.51 -4.08 8.21
C LYS A 196 10.23 -4.74 7.68
N VAL A 197 9.11 -4.62 8.39
CA VAL A 197 7.82 -5.13 7.92
C VAL A 197 7.43 -4.48 6.59
N ASN A 198 7.43 -3.15 6.53
CA ASN A 198 6.93 -2.42 5.38
C ASN A 198 7.80 -2.57 4.12
N PHE A 199 9.12 -2.66 4.26
CA PHE A 199 10.04 -2.61 3.11
C PHE A 199 10.73 -3.94 2.81
N GLU A 200 10.68 -4.91 3.71
CA GLU A 200 11.38 -6.20 3.57
C GLU A 200 10.42 -7.38 3.68
N ALA A 201 9.52 -7.42 4.67
CA ALA A 201 8.65 -8.57 4.90
C ALA A 201 7.41 -8.59 3.99
N LEU A 202 6.82 -7.42 3.70
CA LEU A 202 5.63 -7.30 2.85
C LEU A 202 6.00 -7.25 1.36
N ASN A 203 6.51 -8.37 0.86
CA ASN A 203 6.75 -8.57 -0.56
C ASN A 203 5.49 -9.07 -1.26
N PHE A 204 5.22 -8.51 -2.43
CA PHE A 204 4.15 -9.03 -3.27
C PHE A 204 4.46 -10.45 -3.75
N VAL A 205 3.41 -11.24 -3.95
CA VAL A 205 3.50 -12.55 -4.60
C VAL A 205 4.08 -12.43 -6.03
N PRO A 206 4.72 -13.49 -6.56
CA PRO A 206 5.46 -13.43 -7.82
C PRO A 206 4.65 -12.85 -8.98
N HIS A 207 3.40 -13.27 -9.14
CA HIS A 207 2.57 -12.84 -10.26
C HIS A 207 2.23 -11.33 -10.23
N ILE A 208 2.21 -10.69 -9.05
CA ILE A 208 2.05 -9.23 -8.94
C ILE A 208 3.37 -8.53 -9.27
N ARG A 209 4.50 -9.05 -8.77
CA ARG A 209 5.84 -8.51 -9.07
C ARG A 209 6.19 -8.61 -10.55
N GLU A 210 5.71 -9.64 -11.23
CA GLU A 210 5.88 -9.79 -12.67
C GLU A 210 5.14 -8.71 -13.47
N LEU A 211 4.05 -8.14 -12.94
CA LEU A 211 3.37 -7.00 -13.57
C LEU A 211 4.26 -5.75 -13.55
N GLU A 212 4.96 -5.51 -12.43
CA GLU A 212 5.94 -4.40 -12.31
C GLU A 212 7.06 -4.54 -13.35
N ILE A 213 7.51 -5.77 -13.59
CA ILE A 213 8.59 -6.08 -14.54
C ILE A 213 8.08 -6.06 -15.99
N SER A 214 6.85 -6.50 -16.24
CA SER A 214 6.24 -6.54 -17.57
C SER A 214 6.05 -5.14 -18.15
N GLU A 215 5.62 -4.15 -17.36
CA GLU A 215 5.57 -2.76 -17.84
C GLU A 215 6.94 -2.23 -18.25
N TYR A 216 8.00 -2.55 -17.48
CA TYR A 216 9.37 -2.19 -17.81
C TYR A 216 9.85 -2.82 -19.13
N TYR A 217 9.57 -4.12 -19.34
CA TYR A 217 9.95 -4.81 -20.59
C TYR A 217 9.09 -4.42 -21.79
N THR A 218 7.81 -4.11 -21.60
CA THR A 218 6.93 -3.67 -22.69
C THR A 218 7.36 -2.28 -23.17
N HIS A 219 7.78 -1.40 -22.25
CA HIS A 219 8.38 -0.12 -22.59
C HIS A 219 9.75 -0.30 -23.29
N ALA A 220 10.59 -1.22 -22.83
CA ALA A 220 11.88 -1.51 -23.45
C ALA A 220 11.78 -2.20 -24.84
N ARG A 221 10.71 -2.96 -25.11
CA ARG A 221 10.49 -3.68 -26.37
C ARG A 221 9.91 -2.79 -27.46
N GLY A 222 9.08 -1.80 -27.12
CA GLY A 222 8.67 -0.75 -28.05
C GLY A 222 9.84 0.05 -28.63
N ARG A 223 11.02 0.02 -27.97
CA ARG A 223 12.27 0.63 -28.43
C ARG A 223 13.04 -0.15 -29.51
N GLN A 224 12.79 -1.46 -29.67
CA GLN A 224 13.54 -2.27 -30.65
C GLN A 224 12.87 -2.33 -32.03
N ASP A 225 11.56 -2.07 -32.11
CA ASP A 225 10.81 -2.16 -33.35
C ASP A 225 10.76 -0.83 -34.15
N GLU A 226 11.26 0.29 -33.61
CA GLU A 226 11.30 1.61 -34.28
C GLU A 226 12.68 2.01 -34.85
N ALA A 227 13.71 1.17 -34.73
CA ALA A 227 15.07 1.54 -35.15
C ALA A 227 15.67 0.64 -36.23
N VAL A 228 14.99 0.45 -37.37
CA VAL A 228 15.63 0.21 -38.68
C VAL A 228 14.70 0.68 -39.82
N ASP A 229 14.75 1.95 -40.19
CA ASP A 229 14.47 2.37 -41.56
C ASP A 229 15.83 2.68 -42.22
N PRO A 230 16.33 1.86 -43.16
CA PRO A 230 17.54 2.19 -43.89
C PRO A 230 17.20 3.25 -44.95
N GLU A 231 17.65 4.47 -44.67
CA GLU A 231 17.59 5.67 -45.53
C GLU A 231 17.94 5.40 -47.01
N PRO A 232 17.27 6.06 -47.99
CA PRO A 232 17.30 5.69 -49.41
C PRO A 232 18.46 6.32 -50.21
N GLU A 233 19.70 6.23 -49.72
CA GLU A 233 20.90 6.78 -50.38
C GLU A 233 21.63 5.78 -51.31
N ALA A 234 21.01 4.66 -51.67
CA ALA A 234 21.62 3.64 -52.53
C ALA A 234 21.16 3.65 -54.01
N ARG A 235 20.37 4.65 -54.45
CA ARG A 235 19.76 4.62 -55.80
C ARG A 235 20.36 5.60 -56.83
N LEU A 236 21.38 6.40 -56.51
CA LEU A 236 22.00 7.29 -57.51
C LEU A 236 23.35 6.79 -58.09
N HIS A 237 23.97 5.77 -57.50
CA HIS A 237 25.28 5.27 -57.95
C HIS A 237 25.24 4.01 -58.85
N ARG A 238 24.05 3.53 -59.24
CA ARG A 238 23.91 2.36 -60.13
C ARG A 238 23.42 2.64 -61.56
N GLU A 239 23.30 3.90 -61.97
CA GLU A 239 22.87 4.26 -63.33
C GLU A 239 23.96 4.81 -64.26
N ILE A 240 25.23 4.85 -63.84
CA ILE A 240 26.34 5.32 -64.69
C ILE A 240 27.23 4.19 -65.25
N GLU A 241 27.07 2.93 -64.82
CA GLU A 241 27.97 1.84 -65.23
C GLU A 241 27.33 0.77 -66.16
N ILE A 242 26.20 1.07 -66.82
CA ILE A 242 25.59 0.17 -67.84
C ILE A 242 25.49 0.82 -69.24
N LYS A 243 26.18 1.94 -69.50
CA LYS A 243 26.36 2.44 -70.88
C LYS A 243 27.77 2.97 -71.11
N LYS A 244 28.73 2.05 -71.28
CA LYS A 244 29.88 2.19 -72.19
C LYS A 244 30.52 0.84 -72.44
#